data_AF-A0A7D5ZEI4-F1
#
_entry.id   AF-A0A7D5ZEI4-F1
#
_cell.length_a   1.000
_cell.length_b   1.000
_cell.length_c   1.000
_cell.angle_alpha   90.00
_cell.angle_beta   90.00
_cell.angle_gamma   90.00
#
_symmetry.space_group_name_H-M   'P 1'
#
loop_
_entity.id
_entity.type
_entity.pdbx_description
1 polymer ?
#
loop_
_entity_poly.entity_id
_entity_poly.type
_entity_poly.pdbx_seq_one_letter_code
_entity_poly.pdbx_strand_id
1 'polypeptide(L)'
;MIVHRTTQSLIWWFTGLALLVLAWWGKPLLLSDQFENHFFGLFYYSIWAGMLLFWALPSEQRFIKAPVALFERRTMLFGCIPIRTISAPVTAFTEVRLEQDPNLFRKDTIWLMVCGVKGDSEQVERFAFASWPATAANLARAEALRDQLAQETGLTVQNTPIAQAD
;
A
#
# COMPACT_ATOMS: atom_id res chain seq x y z
N MET A 1 -8.54 -16.26 5.03
CA MET A 1 -8.55 -14.78 4.93
C MET A 1 -7.12 -14.35 4.68
N ILE A 2 -6.87 -13.64 3.58
CA ILE A 2 -5.52 -13.20 3.21
C ILE A 2 -5.46 -11.70 3.46
N VAL A 3 -4.40 -11.22 4.12
CA VAL A 3 -4.25 -9.83 4.52
C VAL A 3 -2.85 -9.35 4.17
N HIS A 4 -2.78 -8.20 3.51
CA HIS A 4 -1.54 -7.49 3.22
C HIS A 4 -1.59 -6.10 3.88
N ARG A 5 -0.52 -5.72 4.58
CA ARG A 5 -0.43 -4.45 5.32
C ARG A 5 0.91 -3.80 5.11
N THR A 6 0.91 -2.51 4.79
CA THR A 6 2.14 -1.71 4.76
C THR A 6 2.80 -1.62 6.15
N THR A 7 2.02 -1.70 7.23
CA THR A 7 2.50 -1.60 8.62
C THR A 7 3.27 -2.83 9.12
N GLN A 8 3.32 -3.92 8.36
CA GLN A 8 4.16 -5.08 8.67
C GLN A 8 5.65 -4.78 8.47
N SER A 9 5.99 -3.76 7.67
CA SER A 9 7.38 -3.37 7.47
C SER A 9 7.89 -2.58 8.68
N LEU A 10 9.06 -2.99 9.21
CA LEU A 10 9.79 -2.23 10.24
C LEU A 10 10.08 -0.79 9.81
N ILE A 11 10.28 -0.57 8.50
CA ILE A 11 10.54 0.75 7.93
C ILE A 11 9.39 1.70 8.26
N TRP A 12 8.13 1.23 8.22
CA TRP A 12 6.98 2.08 8.54
C TRP A 12 7.06 2.59 9.98
N TRP A 13 7.44 1.75 10.94
CA TRP A 13 7.61 2.17 12.34
C TRP A 13 8.77 3.15 12.53
N PHE A 14 9.92 2.88 11.90
CA PHE A 14 11.07 3.79 11.95
C PHE A 14 10.76 5.15 11.33
N THR A 15 9.97 5.20 10.25
CA THR A 15 9.53 6.48 9.68
C THR A 15 8.65 7.27 10.64
N GLY A 16 7.75 6.62 11.38
CA GLY A 16 6.96 7.27 12.42
C GLY A 16 7.81 7.87 13.54
N LEU A 17 8.80 7.11 14.01
CA LEU A 17 9.74 7.58 15.02
C LEU A 17 10.56 8.78 14.51
N ALA A 18 11.04 8.71 13.26
CA ALA A 18 11.79 9.79 12.65
C ALA A 18 10.94 11.08 12.54
N LEU A 19 9.66 10.97 12.16
CA LEU A 19 8.73 12.11 12.13
C LEU A 19 8.59 12.76 13.51
N LEU A 20 8.51 11.98 14.58
CA LEU A 20 8.43 12.52 15.95
C LEU A 20 9.71 13.25 16.34
N VAL A 21 10.88 12.69 16.04
CA VAL A 21 12.19 13.31 16.32
C VAL A 21 12.32 14.63 15.55
N LEU A 22 11.94 14.66 14.27
CA LEU A 22 12.01 15.87 13.45
C LEU A 22 11.01 16.93 13.91
N ALA A 23 9.79 16.54 14.28
CA ALA A 23 8.82 17.46 14.88
C ALA A 23 9.33 18.05 16.21
N TRP A 24 10.02 17.25 17.03
CA TRP A 24 10.64 17.72 18.27
C TRP A 24 11.79 18.70 18.00
N TRP A 25 12.65 18.39 17.02
CA TRP A 25 13.79 19.23 16.69
C TRP A 25 13.38 20.62 16.17
N GLY A 26 12.20 20.74 15.57
CA GLY A 26 11.65 22.04 15.14
C GLY A 26 11.23 22.98 16.27
N LYS A 27 11.21 22.53 17.53
CA LYS A 27 10.71 23.33 18.67
C LYS A 27 11.30 24.75 18.76
N PRO A 28 12.61 24.97 18.55
CA PRO A 28 13.20 26.31 18.62
C PRO A 28 12.59 27.31 17.62
N LEU A 29 12.02 26.83 16.50
CA LEU A 29 11.35 27.69 15.51
C LEU A 29 10.05 28.30 16.05
N LEU A 30 9.40 27.63 17.01
CA LEU A 30 8.16 28.11 17.64
C LEU A 30 8.41 28.92 18.92
N LEU A 31 9.57 28.74 19.55
CA LEU A 31 9.91 29.33 20.84
C LEU A 31 10.82 30.56 20.71
N SER A 32 11.18 30.96 19.49
CA SER A 32 12.04 32.11 19.25
C SER A 32 11.24 33.41 19.28
N ASP A 33 11.78 34.46 19.87
CA ASP A 33 11.15 35.79 19.87
C ASP A 33 11.17 36.49 18.49
N GLN A 34 11.86 35.93 17.50
CA GLN A 34 11.97 36.50 16.16
C GLN A 34 10.78 36.09 15.29
N PHE A 35 10.13 37.07 14.65
CA PHE A 35 9.00 36.82 13.74
C PHE A 35 9.37 35.89 12.56
N GLU A 36 10.57 36.05 12.01
CA GLU A 36 11.08 35.22 10.90
C GLU A 36 11.07 33.73 11.24
N ASN A 37 11.47 33.39 12.46
CA ASN A 37 11.50 32.00 12.94
C ASN A 37 10.10 31.41 13.07
N HIS A 38 9.10 32.21 13.46
CA HIS A 38 7.70 31.76 13.48
C HIS A 38 7.17 31.47 12.07
N PHE A 39 7.53 32.29 11.07
CA PHE A 39 7.15 32.04 9.67
C PHE A 39 7.77 30.74 9.16
N PHE A 40 9.07 30.52 9.39
CA PHE A 40 9.74 29.27 9.05
C PHE A 40 9.17 28.07 9.83
N GLY A 41 8.82 28.27 11.09
CA GLY A 41 8.15 27.28 11.93
C GLY A 41 6.83 26.83 11.33
N LEU A 42 5.97 27.76 10.91
CA LEU A 42 4.69 27.42 10.27
C LEU A 42 4.90 26.54 9.03
N PHE A 43 5.84 26.92 8.16
CA PHE A 43 6.17 26.14 6.97
C PHE A 43 6.71 24.75 7.32
N TYR A 44 7.68 24.68 8.24
CA TYR A 44 8.28 23.43 8.72
C TYR A 44 7.20 22.46 9.24
N TYR A 45 6.35 22.92 10.17
CA TYR A 45 5.32 22.07 10.76
C TYR A 45 4.19 21.72 9.81
N SER A 46 3.89 22.54 8.79
CA SER A 46 2.92 22.19 7.76
C SER A 46 3.37 21.00 6.91
N ILE A 47 4.66 20.93 6.57
CA ILE A 47 5.26 19.80 5.84
C ILE A 47 5.20 18.54 6.70
N TRP A 48 5.61 18.62 7.97
CA TRP A 48 5.55 17.47 8.87
C TRP A 48 4.13 16.99 9.14
N ALA A 49 3.17 17.92 9.28
CA ALA A 49 1.76 17.56 9.40
C ALA A 49 1.26 16.80 8.15
N GLY A 50 1.65 17.25 6.96
CA GLY A 50 1.36 16.55 5.71
C GLY A 50 1.96 15.15 5.67
N MET A 51 3.26 15.02 5.98
CA MET A 51 3.94 13.72 6.02
C MET A 51 3.32 12.78 7.08
N LEU A 52 3.00 13.32 8.26
CA LEU A 52 2.35 12.59 9.34
C LEU A 52 0.99 12.06 8.89
N LEU A 53 0.20 12.84 8.15
CA LEU A 53 -1.09 12.40 7.63
C LEU A 53 -0.96 11.18 6.71
N PHE A 54 -0.01 11.19 5.77
CA PHE A 54 0.24 10.04 4.89
C PHE A 54 0.76 8.82 5.66
N TRP A 55 1.65 9.03 6.62
CA TRP A 55 2.17 7.96 7.47
C TRP A 55 1.08 7.36 8.35
N ALA A 56 0.19 8.19 8.92
CA ALA A 56 -0.87 7.81 9.84
C ALA A 56 -2.05 7.10 9.15
N LEU A 57 -2.13 7.13 7.83
CA LEU A 57 -3.25 6.54 7.07
C LEU A 57 -2.80 5.41 6.13
N PRO A 58 -2.13 4.35 6.61
CA PRO A 58 -1.74 3.23 5.76
C PRO A 58 -2.95 2.48 5.20
N SER A 59 -2.78 1.89 4.02
CA SER A 59 -3.76 0.98 3.43
C SER A 59 -3.52 -0.47 3.87
N GLU A 60 -4.61 -1.17 4.13
CA GLU A 60 -4.68 -2.63 4.31
C GLU A 60 -5.51 -3.23 3.17
N GLN A 61 -4.99 -4.27 2.53
CA GLN A 61 -5.70 -5.03 1.50
C GLN A 61 -6.07 -6.40 2.05
N ARG A 62 -7.30 -6.84 1.80
CA ARG A 62 -7.80 -8.12 2.32
C ARG A 62 -8.57 -8.89 1.27
N PHE A 63 -8.50 -10.20 1.40
CA PHE A 63 -9.45 -11.13 0.82
C PHE A 63 -10.21 -11.87 1.92
N ILE A 64 -11.53 -11.80 1.89
CA ILE A 64 -12.46 -12.45 2.82
C ILE A 64 -13.25 -13.50 2.04
N LYS A 65 -13.28 -14.75 2.53
CA LYS A 65 -13.88 -15.89 1.83
C LYS A 65 -15.38 -16.07 2.09
N ALA A 66 -15.90 -15.61 3.23
CA ALA A 66 -17.26 -15.95 3.69
C ALA A 66 -17.97 -14.78 4.38
N PRO A 67 -19.32 -14.69 4.28
CA PRO A 67 -20.22 -15.53 3.48
C PRO A 67 -20.22 -15.19 1.97
N VAL A 68 -19.75 -14.00 1.61
CA VAL A 68 -19.53 -13.56 0.22
C VAL A 68 -18.04 -13.30 0.05
N ALA A 69 -17.45 -13.84 -1.02
CA ALA A 69 -16.04 -13.63 -1.32
C ALA A 69 -15.81 -12.17 -1.76
N LEU A 70 -15.01 -11.42 -0.99
CA LEU A 70 -14.81 -9.98 -1.17
C LEU A 70 -13.33 -9.63 -1.12
N PHE A 71 -12.93 -8.72 -2.00
CA PHE A 71 -11.71 -7.94 -1.86
C PHE A 71 -12.02 -6.63 -1.15
N GLU A 72 -11.21 -6.28 -0.15
CA GLU A 72 -11.35 -5.03 0.59
C GLU A 72 -10.06 -4.23 0.58
N ARG A 73 -10.20 -2.92 0.41
CA ARG A 73 -9.18 -1.93 0.72
C ARG A 73 -9.64 -1.10 1.91
N ARG A 74 -8.91 -1.17 3.01
CA ARG A 74 -9.15 -0.42 4.23
C ARG A 74 -8.10 0.67 4.38
N THR A 75 -8.54 1.89 4.68
CA THR A 75 -7.67 2.97 5.18
C THR A 75 -7.68 2.89 6.68
N MET A 76 -6.51 2.72 7.29
CA MET A 76 -6.36 2.46 8.72
C MET A 76 -5.72 3.68 9.40
N LEU A 77 -6.22 4.12 10.55
CA LEU A 77 -5.54 5.07 11.43
C LEU A 77 -4.42 4.35 12.18
N PHE A 78 -3.18 4.80 11.96
CA PHE A 78 -1.94 4.23 12.51
C PHE A 78 -1.81 2.71 12.29
N GLY A 79 -2.48 2.16 11.27
CA GLY A 79 -2.52 0.71 11.02
C GLY A 79 -3.42 -0.10 11.95
N CYS A 80 -4.14 0.55 12.87
CA CYS A 80 -4.92 -0.13 13.92
C CYS A 80 -6.43 -0.01 13.71
N ILE A 81 -6.94 1.19 13.42
CA ILE A 81 -8.38 1.47 13.40
C ILE A 81 -8.84 1.73 11.96
N PRO A 82 -9.74 0.92 11.37
CA PRO A 82 -10.25 1.20 10.03
C PRO A 82 -11.10 2.48 10.05
N ILE A 83 -10.72 3.47 9.23
CA ILE A 83 -11.50 4.71 9.04
C ILE A 83 -12.40 4.61 7.82
N ARG A 84 -11.94 3.94 6.76
CA ARG A 84 -12.67 3.80 5.51
C ARG A 84 -12.45 2.40 4.94
N THR A 85 -13.51 1.76 4.49
CA THR A 85 -13.45 0.46 3.81
C THR A 85 -14.11 0.60 2.44
N ILE A 86 -13.44 0.12 1.41
CA ILE A 86 -13.99 -0.04 0.06
C ILE A 86 -13.92 -1.54 -0.24
N SER A 87 -15.05 -2.13 -0.64
CA SER A 87 -15.15 -3.55 -0.94
C SER A 87 -15.63 -3.78 -2.37
N ALA A 88 -15.19 -4.89 -2.96
CA ALA A 88 -15.65 -5.37 -4.27
C ALA A 88 -15.81 -6.90 -4.22
N PRO A 89 -16.89 -7.47 -4.80
CA PRO A 89 -17.06 -8.91 -4.87
C PRO A 89 -16.01 -9.53 -5.78
N VAL A 90 -15.56 -10.76 -5.47
CA VAL A 90 -14.63 -11.51 -6.34
C VAL A 90 -15.19 -11.68 -7.74
N THR A 91 -16.51 -11.78 -7.88
CA THR A 91 -17.20 -11.91 -9.18
C THR A 91 -17.03 -10.69 -10.10
N ALA A 92 -16.59 -9.55 -9.57
CA ALA A 92 -16.26 -8.37 -10.37
C ALA A 92 -14.88 -8.46 -11.05
N PHE A 93 -14.17 -9.58 -10.86
CA PHE A 93 -12.83 -9.83 -11.38
C PHE A 93 -12.77 -11.15 -12.13
N THR A 94 -11.81 -11.26 -13.05
CA THR A 94 -11.63 -12.44 -13.91
C THR A 94 -10.30 -13.13 -13.69
N GLU A 95 -9.24 -12.37 -13.39
CA GLU A 95 -7.88 -12.89 -13.33
C GLU A 95 -7.06 -12.29 -12.18
N VAL A 96 -6.06 -13.04 -11.75
CA VAL A 96 -4.97 -12.58 -10.87
C VAL A 96 -3.68 -12.64 -11.66
N ARG A 97 -2.93 -11.53 -11.67
CA ARG A 97 -1.68 -11.43 -12.41
C ARG A 97 -0.63 -10.64 -11.64
N LEU A 98 0.61 -10.90 -11.98
CA LEU A 98 1.74 -10.12 -11.51
C LEU A 98 2.16 -9.14 -12.61
N GLU A 99 2.45 -7.91 -12.22
CA GLU A 99 2.94 -6.86 -13.10
C GLU A 99 4.25 -6.30 -12.54
N GLN A 100 5.18 -5.94 -13.41
CA GLN A 100 6.41 -5.26 -13.03
C GLN A 100 6.37 -3.83 -13.55
N ASP A 101 6.52 -2.87 -12.64
CA ASP A 101 6.55 -1.45 -12.95
C ASP A 101 8.00 -0.94 -12.83
N PRO A 102 8.61 -0.45 -13.94
CA PRO A 102 9.99 -0.01 -13.93
C PRO A 102 10.16 1.27 -13.12
N ASN A 103 11.18 1.33 -12.28
CA ASN A 103 11.47 2.51 -11.47
C ASN A 103 12.79 3.19 -11.90
N LEU A 104 12.79 4.52 -11.98
CA LEU A 104 13.98 5.29 -12.36
C LEU A 104 15.07 5.34 -11.27
N PHE A 105 14.68 5.30 -9.99
CA PHE A 105 15.58 5.58 -8.85
C PHE A 105 15.65 4.45 -7.81
N ARG A 106 14.92 3.35 -8.01
CA ARG A 106 14.86 2.20 -7.09
C ARG A 106 14.71 0.91 -7.90
N LYS A 107 14.83 -0.25 -7.25
CA LYS A 107 14.46 -1.53 -7.87
C LYS A 107 13.03 -1.45 -8.39
N ASP A 108 12.75 -2.14 -9.49
CA ASP A 108 11.40 -2.24 -10.05
C ASP A 108 10.40 -2.72 -9.00
N THR A 109 9.12 -2.42 -9.18
CA THR A 109 8.08 -2.87 -8.25
C THR A 109 7.29 -4.01 -8.87
N ILE A 110 7.20 -5.13 -8.16
CA ILE A 110 6.28 -6.21 -8.49
C ILE A 110 4.94 -5.88 -7.83
N TRP A 111 3.88 -5.84 -8.62
CA TRP A 111 2.50 -5.62 -8.19
C TRP A 111 1.68 -6.89 -8.37
N LEU A 112 0.97 -7.30 -7.34
CA LEU A 112 -0.05 -8.33 -7.42
C LEU A 112 -1.39 -7.67 -7.67
N MET A 113 -1.90 -7.87 -8.88
CA MET A 113 -3.10 -7.24 -9.40
C MET A 113 -4.21 -8.27 -9.53
N VAL A 114 -5.42 -7.86 -9.17
CA VAL A 114 -6.67 -8.56 -9.46
C VAL A 114 -7.40 -7.72 -10.51
N CYS A 115 -7.66 -8.29 -11.68
CA CYS A 115 -8.16 -7.56 -12.84
C CYS A 115 -9.54 -8.09 -13.26
N GLY A 116 -10.41 -7.16 -13.64
CA GLY A 116 -11.68 -7.43 -14.31
C GLY A 116 -11.62 -7.06 -15.79
N VAL A 117 -12.75 -7.19 -16.47
CA VAL A 117 -12.86 -6.84 -17.90
C VAL A 117 -12.90 -5.33 -18.08
N LYS A 118 -11.99 -4.82 -18.91
CA LYS A 118 -11.93 -3.40 -19.26
C LYS A 118 -13.17 -2.99 -20.07
N GLY A 119 -13.93 -2.02 -19.55
CA GLY A 119 -15.09 -1.44 -20.24
C GLY A 119 -16.44 -2.06 -19.89
N ASP A 120 -16.47 -3.05 -18.98
CA ASP A 120 -17.72 -3.52 -18.39
C ASP A 120 -18.07 -2.63 -17.18
N SER A 121 -19.22 -1.97 -17.22
CA SER A 121 -19.65 -1.02 -16.17
C SER A 121 -19.91 -1.69 -14.81
N GLU A 122 -20.08 -3.01 -14.79
CA GLU A 122 -20.28 -3.78 -13.56
C GLU A 122 -18.97 -4.30 -12.96
N GLN A 123 -17.86 -4.26 -13.70
CA GLN A 123 -16.57 -4.83 -13.26
C GLN A 123 -15.58 -3.76 -12.84
N VAL A 124 -14.80 -4.08 -11.80
CA VAL A 124 -13.70 -3.22 -11.34
C VAL A 124 -12.51 -3.49 -12.25
N GLU A 125 -12.06 -2.47 -12.99
CA GLU A 125 -11.00 -2.64 -13.98
C GLU A 125 -9.74 -3.26 -13.36
N ARG A 126 -9.24 -2.71 -12.24
CA ARG A 126 -8.01 -3.17 -11.57
C ARG A 126 -8.05 -2.93 -10.07
N PHE A 127 -7.58 -3.91 -9.31
CA PHE A 127 -7.38 -3.84 -7.86
C PHE A 127 -5.94 -4.26 -7.51
N ALA A 128 -5.14 -3.34 -6.97
CA ALA A 128 -3.80 -3.65 -6.47
C ALA A 128 -3.89 -4.28 -5.08
N PHE A 129 -3.59 -5.59 -4.99
CA PHE A 129 -3.66 -6.34 -3.74
C PHE A 129 -2.40 -6.17 -2.88
N ALA A 130 -1.22 -6.25 -3.49
CA ALA A 130 0.05 -6.14 -2.78
C ALA A 130 1.17 -5.67 -3.71
N SER A 131 2.27 -5.19 -3.14
CA SER A 131 3.46 -4.81 -3.91
C SER A 131 4.76 -5.03 -3.14
N TRP A 132 5.82 -5.32 -3.89
CA TRP A 132 7.15 -5.54 -3.34
C TRP A 132 8.24 -5.00 -4.28
N PRO A 133 9.42 -4.64 -3.76
CA PRO A 133 10.60 -4.45 -4.61
C PRO A 133 10.93 -5.74 -5.38
N ALA A 134 11.31 -5.63 -6.65
CA ALA A 134 11.67 -6.72 -7.54
C ALA A 134 13.00 -7.35 -7.11
N THR A 135 12.91 -8.42 -6.33
CA THR A 135 14.02 -9.28 -5.94
C THR A 135 13.57 -10.72 -6.08
N ALA A 136 14.49 -11.67 -6.32
CA ALA A 136 14.13 -13.09 -6.44
C ALA A 136 13.31 -13.61 -5.24
N ALA A 137 13.67 -13.21 -4.02
CA ALA A 137 12.93 -13.59 -2.81
C ALA A 137 11.50 -13.01 -2.77
N ASN A 138 11.33 -11.75 -3.19
CA ASN A 138 10.00 -11.12 -3.23
C ASN A 138 9.15 -11.63 -4.39
N LEU A 139 9.78 -11.98 -5.52
CA LEU A 139 9.11 -12.61 -6.65
C LEU A 139 8.50 -13.95 -6.23
N ALA A 140 9.29 -14.83 -5.59
CA ALA A 140 8.78 -16.11 -5.08
C ALA A 140 7.64 -15.92 -4.07
N ARG A 141 7.70 -14.89 -3.22
CA ARG A 141 6.61 -14.53 -2.30
C ARG A 141 5.37 -14.03 -3.02
N ALA A 142 5.53 -13.22 -4.06
CA ALA A 142 4.45 -12.69 -4.87
C ALA A 142 3.74 -13.80 -5.66
N GLU A 143 4.51 -14.73 -6.23
CA GLU A 143 4.01 -15.94 -6.91
C GLU A 143 3.24 -16.84 -5.93
N ALA A 144 3.81 -17.13 -4.76
CA ALA A 144 3.12 -17.92 -3.75
C ALA A 144 1.80 -17.27 -3.30
N LEU A 145 1.77 -15.95 -3.12
CA LEU A 145 0.55 -15.23 -2.73
C LEU A 145 -0.48 -15.20 -3.86
N ARG A 146 -0.04 -15.04 -5.12
CA ARG A 146 -0.88 -15.12 -6.32
C ARG A 146 -1.56 -16.49 -6.41
N ASP A 147 -0.79 -17.56 -6.26
CA ASP A 147 -1.29 -18.92 -6.37
C ASP A 147 -2.28 -19.24 -5.23
N GLN A 148 -1.97 -18.77 -4.02
CA GLN A 148 -2.89 -18.85 -2.88
C GLN A 148 -4.20 -18.09 -3.13
N LEU A 149 -4.13 -16.86 -3.67
CA LEU A 149 -5.31 -16.08 -4.03
C LEU A 149 -6.14 -16.76 -5.11
N ALA A 150 -5.51 -17.25 -6.17
CA ALA A 150 -6.21 -17.95 -7.24
C ALA A 150 -6.92 -19.21 -6.73
N GLN A 151 -6.26 -20.00 -5.88
CA GLN A 151 -6.87 -21.18 -5.25
C GLN A 151 -8.08 -20.82 -4.38
N GLU A 152 -8.00 -19.73 -3.63
CA GLU A 152 -9.05 -19.31 -2.70
C GLU A 152 -10.23 -18.60 -3.39
N THR A 153 -9.99 -17.94 -4.52
CA THR A 153 -10.97 -17.13 -5.25
C THR A 153 -11.56 -17.83 -6.47
N GLY A 154 -10.87 -18.85 -7.02
CA GLY A 154 -11.22 -19.49 -8.30
C GLY A 154 -10.88 -18.66 -9.53
N LEU A 155 -10.20 -17.51 -9.38
CA LEU A 155 -9.78 -16.66 -10.48
C LEU A 155 -8.66 -17.30 -11.30
N THR A 156 -8.60 -17.01 -12.60
CA THR A 156 -7.54 -17.52 -13.47
C THR A 156 -6.21 -16.84 -13.19
N VAL A 157 -5.10 -17.59 -13.31
CA VAL A 157 -3.75 -17.05 -13.15
C VAL A 157 -3.19 -16.66 -14.52
N GLN A 158 -2.88 -15.39 -14.70
CA GLN A 158 -2.15 -14.96 -15.90
C GLN A 158 -0.64 -14.94 -15.61
N ASN A 159 0.10 -15.75 -16.36
CA ASN A 159 1.56 -15.76 -16.32
C ASN A 159 2.12 -14.68 -17.25
N THR A 160 2.14 -13.44 -16.77
CA THR A 160 2.91 -12.38 -17.43
C THR A 160 4.39 -12.65 -17.16
N PRO A 161 5.26 -12.73 -18.18
CA PRO A 161 6.70 -12.88 -17.94
C PRO A 161 7.23 -11.67 -17.20
N ILE A 162 7.74 -11.90 -15.99
CA ILE A 162 8.42 -10.90 -15.17
C ILE A 162 9.92 -11.04 -15.48
N ALA A 163 10.60 -9.94 -15.76
CA ALA A 163 12.03 -9.98 -15.99
C ALA A 163 12.71 -10.48 -14.70
N GLN A 164 13.52 -11.54 -14.81
CA GLN A 164 14.27 -12.04 -13.65
C GLN A 164 15.17 -10.92 -13.15
N ALA A 165 14.99 -10.53 -11.90
CA ALA A 165 15.82 -9.52 -11.26
C ALA A 165 17.15 -10.15 -10.83
N ASP A 166 18.26 -9.61 -11.36
CA ASP A 166 19.65 -9.95 -10.98
C ASP A 166 19.95 -9.71 -9.48
#